data_AF-Q2T4M8-F1
#
_entry.id   AF-Q2T4M8-F1
#
_cell.length_a   1.000
_cell.length_b   1.000
_cell.length_c   1.000
_cell.angle_alpha   90.00
_cell.angle_beta   90.00
_cell.angle_gamma   90.00
#
_symmetry.space_group_name_H-M   'P 1'
#
loop_
_entity.id
_entity.type
_entity.pdbx_description
1 polymer ?
#
loop_
_entity_poly.entity_id
_entity_poly.type
_entity_poly.pdbx_seq_one_letter_code
_entity_poly.pdbx_strand_id
1 'polypeptide(L)'
;MDECDSMPDIQRWCADYVADALGIDARDVNPDARIVDLGLGSLLACGMRCELNRLLPDTASFDWGDPGWTLRTLARALSAYAHA
;
A
#
# COMPACT_ATOMS: atom_id res chain seq x y z
N MET A 1 -22.92 15.01 10.60
CA MET A 1 -22.96 13.75 9.84
C MET A 1 -21.54 13.22 9.91
N ASP A 2 -21.42 12.05 10.51
CA ASP A 2 -20.23 11.36 11.01
C ASP A 2 -18.97 11.49 10.13
N GLU A 3 -17.99 12.30 10.55
CA GLU A 3 -16.62 12.31 9.98
C GLU A 3 -15.67 11.46 10.85
N CYS A 4 -16.15 10.28 11.23
CA CYS A 4 -15.33 9.24 11.88
C CYS A 4 -15.24 8.00 10.98
N ASP A 5 -15.35 8.20 9.66
CA ASP A 5 -15.14 7.14 8.66
C ASP A 5 -13.64 6.88 8.61
N SER A 6 -13.29 5.75 9.21
CA SER A 6 -11.94 5.30 9.49
C SER A 6 -11.11 5.26 8.21
N MET A 7 -9.81 5.52 8.32
CA MET A 7 -8.82 5.37 7.26
C MET A 7 -9.24 4.28 6.26
N PRO A 8 -9.39 4.57 4.95
CA PRO A 8 -9.83 3.56 3.99
C PRO A 8 -8.97 2.32 4.16
N ASP A 9 -9.60 1.14 4.12
CA ASP A 9 -8.93 -0.17 4.22
C ASP A 9 -7.61 -0.10 3.45
N ILE A 10 -6.48 -0.09 4.17
CA ILE A 10 -5.17 0.24 3.57
C ILE A 10 -4.84 -0.79 2.49
N GLN A 11 -5.36 -2.02 2.60
CA GLN A 11 -5.19 -3.03 1.56
C GLN A 11 -5.92 -2.63 0.29
N ARG A 12 -7.16 -2.13 0.40
CA ARG A 12 -7.92 -1.60 -0.73
C ARG A 12 -7.23 -0.38 -1.33
N TRP A 13 -6.77 0.57 -0.51
CA TRP A 13 -6.03 1.74 -1.01
C TRP A 13 -4.78 1.33 -1.79
N CYS A 14 -3.99 0.40 -1.24
CA CYS A 14 -2.80 -0.11 -1.89
C CYS A 14 -3.13 -0.83 -3.21
N ALA A 15 -4.19 -1.64 -3.24
CA ALA A 15 -4.63 -2.31 -4.47
C ALA A 15 -5.09 -1.31 -5.53
N ASP A 16 -5.88 -0.30 -5.16
CA ASP A 16 -6.36 0.75 -6.06
C ASP A 16 -5.19 1.55 -6.65
N TYR A 17 -4.19 1.92 -5.83
CA TYR A 17 -2.98 2.61 -6.29
C TYR A 17 -2.20 1.79 -7.32
N VAL A 18 -2.01 0.49 -7.05
CA VAL A 18 -1.28 -0.41 -7.95
C VAL A 18 -2.05 -0.64 -9.25
N ALA A 19 -3.37 -0.77 -9.16
CA ALA A 19 -4.24 -0.95 -10.31
C ALA A 19 -4.20 0.26 -11.26
N ASP A 20 -4.30 1.46 -10.72
CA ASP A 20 -4.21 2.72 -11.47
C ASP A 20 -2.83 2.84 -12.15
N ALA A 21 -1.76 2.56 -11.40
CA ALA A 21 -0.40 2.65 -11.90
C ALA A 21 -0.09 1.64 -13.02
N LEU A 22 -0.75 0.48 -13.03
CA LEU A 22 -0.60 -0.57 -14.05
C LEU A 22 -1.65 -0.49 -15.16
N GLY A 23 -2.67 0.37 -15.02
CA GLY A 23 -3.79 0.47 -15.97
C GLY A 23 -4.68 -0.79 -16.00
N ILE A 24 -4.84 -1.48 -14.88
CA ILE A 24 -5.68 -2.69 -14.73
C ILE A 24 -6.81 -2.46 -13.73
N ASP A 25 -7.77 -3.39 -13.64
CA ASP A 25 -8.79 -3.37 -12.60
C ASP A 25 -8.21 -3.79 -11.24
N ALA A 26 -8.58 -3.11 -10.16
CA ALA A 26 -8.08 -3.42 -8.81
C ALA A 26 -8.39 -4.84 -8.34
N ARG A 27 -9.44 -5.48 -8.89
CA ARG A 27 -9.78 -6.88 -8.62
C ARG A 27 -8.81 -7.87 -9.28
N ASP A 28 -8.07 -7.43 -10.29
CA ASP A 28 -7.05 -8.23 -10.98
C ASP A 28 -5.67 -8.11 -10.31
N VAL A 29 -5.51 -7.18 -9.37
CA VAL A 29 -4.29 -7.05 -8.56
C VAL A 29 -4.21 -8.23 -7.59
N ASN A 30 -3.18 -9.06 -7.74
CA ASN A 30 -2.92 -10.17 -6.81
C ASN A 30 -2.28 -9.64 -5.51
N PRO A 31 -2.98 -9.61 -4.37
CA PRO A 31 -2.46 -9.05 -3.13
C PRO A 31 -1.37 -9.92 -2.47
N ASP A 32 -1.27 -11.19 -2.87
CA ASP A 32 -0.28 -12.14 -2.37
C ASP A 32 0.96 -12.23 -3.26
N ALA A 33 0.97 -11.51 -4.39
CA ALA A 33 2.18 -11.33 -5.18
C ALA A 33 3.16 -10.41 -4.44
N ARG A 34 4.47 -10.66 -4.61
CA ARG A 34 5.50 -9.79 -4.07
C ARG A 34 5.43 -8.44 -4.77
N ILE A 35 5.69 -7.37 -4.04
CA ILE A 35 5.66 -5.99 -4.58
C ILE A 35 6.59 -5.87 -5.80
N VAL A 36 7.75 -6.53 -5.75
CA VAL A 36 8.72 -6.59 -6.85
C VAL A 36 8.23 -7.36 -8.08
N ASP A 37 7.30 -8.30 -7.90
CA ASP A 37 6.75 -9.13 -8.98
C ASP A 37 5.49 -8.52 -9.61
N LEU A 38 4.86 -7.53 -8.96
CA LEU A 38 3.68 -6.83 -9.46
C LEU A 38 3.96 -5.93 -10.68
N GLY A 39 5.22 -5.81 -11.09
CA GLY A 39 5.62 -4.86 -12.14
C GLY A 39 5.63 -3.41 -11.65
N LEU A 40 5.55 -3.17 -10.34
CA LEU A 40 5.80 -1.87 -9.74
C LEU A 40 7.28 -1.53 -9.92
N GLY A 41 7.58 -0.74 -10.95
CA GLY A 41 8.89 -0.13 -11.10
C GLY A 41 9.26 0.66 -9.84
N SER A 42 10.56 0.83 -9.61
CA SER A 42 11.11 1.57 -8.45
C SER A 42 10.50 2.97 -8.28
N LEU A 43 10.12 3.62 -9.39
CA LEU A 43 9.44 4.92 -9.38
C LEU A 43 8.03 4.84 -8.77
N LEU A 44 7.25 3.83 -9.14
CA LEU A 44 5.87 3.66 -8.67
C LEU A 44 5.85 3.26 -7.19
N ALA A 45 6.75 2.36 -6.79
CA ALA A 45 6.93 1.98 -5.39
C ALA A 45 7.35 3.19 -4.53
N CYS A 46 8.23 4.06 -5.04
CA CYS A 46 8.62 5.29 -4.38
C CYS A 46 7.42 6.27 -4.24
N GLY A 47 6.63 6.44 -5.30
CA GLY A 47 5.41 7.27 -5.26
C GLY A 47 4.40 6.77 -4.23
N MET A 48 4.16 5.46 -4.19
CA MET A 48 3.26 4.82 -3.23
C MET A 48 3.73 5.07 -1.80
N ARG A 49 5.03 4.93 -1.54
CA ARG A 49 5.64 5.24 -0.23
C ARG A 49 5.45 6.71 0.15
N CYS A 50 5.65 7.65 -0.78
CA CYS A 50 5.46 9.07 -0.52
C CYS A 50 4.01 9.41 -0.14
N GLU A 51 3.04 8.83 -0.84
CA GLU A 51 1.61 8.98 -0.54
C GLU A 51 1.26 8.34 0.81
N LEU A 52 1.71 7.10 1.05
CA LEU A 52 1.50 6.43 2.34
C LEU A 52 2.14 7.19 3.50
N ASN A 53 3.32 7.78 3.33
CA ASN A 53 3.95 8.59 4.37
C ASN A 53 3.24 9.94 4.61
N ARG A 54 2.49 10.46 3.63
CA ARG A 54 1.61 11.61 3.85
C ARG A 54 0.37 11.24 4.66
N LEU A 55 -0.22 10.08 4.37
CA LEU A 55 -1.40 9.57 5.06
C LEU A 55 -1.06 9.03 6.47
N LEU A 56 0.13 8.47 6.62
CA LEU A 56 0.64 7.80 7.81
C LEU A 56 2.06 8.33 8.12
N PRO A 57 2.19 9.49 8.78
CA PRO A 57 3.49 10.17 8.98
C PRO A 57 4.51 9.37 9.79
N ASP A 58 4.10 8.37 10.57
CA ASP A 58 5.00 7.48 11.33
C ASP A 58 5.52 6.27 10.53
N THR A 59 5.19 6.16 9.25
CA THR A 59 5.67 5.07 8.37
C THR A 59 7.04 5.36 7.74
N ALA A 60 7.67 6.48 8.10
CA ALA A 60 8.99 6.86 7.59
C ALA A 60 10.09 5.84 7.96
N SER A 61 9.99 5.25 9.15
CA SER A 61 10.91 4.24 9.69
C SER A 61 10.59 2.82 9.23
N PHE A 62 9.49 2.64 8.51
CA PHE A 62 9.05 1.35 8.04
C PHE A 62 10.03 0.77 7.01
N ASP A 63 10.29 -0.54 7.08
CA ASP A 63 11.19 -1.19 6.15
C ASP A 63 10.48 -1.54 4.84
N TRP A 64 10.55 -0.62 3.88
CA TRP A 64 9.97 -0.76 2.54
C TRP A 64 10.81 -1.67 1.61
N GLY A 65 11.99 -2.11 2.07
CA GLY A 65 13.00 -2.75 1.22
C GLY A 65 12.99 -4.28 1.25
N ASP A 66 12.14 -4.90 2.06
CA ASP A 66 12.15 -6.35 2.21
C ASP A 66 11.51 -7.02 0.98
N PRO A 67 12.29 -7.84 0.23
CA PRO A 67 11.86 -8.44 -1.03
C PRO A 67 10.77 -9.50 -0.86
N GLY A 68 10.48 -9.94 0.37
CA GLY A 68 9.41 -10.86 0.71
C GLY A 68 8.04 -10.19 0.85
N TRP A 69 7.97 -8.86 0.78
CA TRP A 69 6.72 -8.14 1.03
C TRP A 69 5.73 -8.31 -0.12
N THR A 70 4.52 -8.69 0.26
CA THR A 70 3.34 -8.67 -0.60
C THR A 70 2.51 -7.43 -0.30
N LEU A 71 1.59 -7.08 -1.21
CA LEU A 71 0.60 -6.04 -0.96
C LEU A 71 -0.20 -6.30 0.33
N ARG A 72 -0.54 -7.58 0.58
CA ARG A 72 -1.25 -8.00 1.80
C ARG A 72 -0.41 -7.80 3.06
N THR A 73 0.84 -8.25 3.08
CA THR A 73 1.69 -8.08 4.27
C THR A 73 1.97 -6.60 4.52
N LEU A 74 2.16 -5.83 3.46
CA LEU A 74 2.31 -4.38 3.52
C LEU A 74 1.11 -3.72 4.17
N ALA A 75 -0.08 -3.95 3.62
CA ALA A 75 -1.30 -3.37 4.12
C ALA A 75 -1.61 -3.76 5.57
N ARG A 76 -1.36 -5.02 5.95
CA ARG A 76 -1.54 -5.48 7.34
C ARG A 76 -0.59 -4.78 8.30
N ALA A 77 0.68 -4.65 7.93
CA ALA A 77 1.67 -3.98 8.77
C ALA A 77 1.35 -2.49 8.93
N LEU A 78 0.95 -1.81 7.86
CA LEU A 78 0.52 -0.41 7.91
C LEU A 78 -0.79 -0.22 8.69
N SER A 79 -1.73 -1.15 8.58
CA SER A 79 -2.98 -1.12 9.37
C SER A 79 -2.71 -1.27 10.86
N ALA A 80 -1.77 -2.16 11.23
CA ALA A 80 -1.34 -2.27 12.62
C ALA A 80 -0.68 -0.98 13.12
N TYR A 81 0.09 -0.30 12.27
CA TYR A 81 0.70 1.00 12.59
C TYR A 81 -0.33 2.13 12.72
N ALA A 82 -1.38 2.15 11.89
CA ALA A 82 -2.42 3.18 11.92
C ALA A 82 -3.32 3.11 13.16
N HIS A 83 -3.33 1.97 13.86
CA HIS A 83 -4.12 1.73 15.07
C HIS A 83 -3.27 1.65 16.36
N ALA A 84 -1.94 1.82 16.25
CA ALA A 84 -1.01 1.85 17.38
C ALA A 84 -0.89 3.27 17.96
#